data_AF-A0AAV6KN14-F1
#
_entry.id   AF-A0AAV6KN14-F1
#
_cell.length_a   1.000
_cell.length_b   1.000
_cell.length_c   1.000
_cell.angle_alpha   90.00
_cell.angle_beta   90.00
_cell.angle_gamma   90.00
#
_symmetry.space_group_name_H-M   'P 1'
#
loop_
_entity.id
_entity.type
_entity.pdbx_description
1 polymer ?
#
loop_
_entity_poly.entity_id
_entity_poly.type
_entity_poly.pdbx_seq_one_letter_code
_entity_poly.pdbx_strand_id
1 'polypeptide(L)'
;MLNSHRLCRPFSSLIDQQKKDSNLVKFKIPGKLGGRNLNPIPLPHRTILDPRGQDLDYVNVAHSHLVHSDWAKLDKLAPNLTPFRVKHILLKIQKDYVLSLEFFNWVDTQNPNLYTLDTRSIILHILTKSSKFKSAESILKKILDSGSIHLPSKLFESILNSYRLCDSSPRVFDSLFKMYAHMRKLRNALDTFCQMKDYGFSRL
;
A
#
# COMPACT_ATOMS: atom_id res chain seq x y z
N MET A 1 13.59 -61.49 -3.04
CA MET A 1 14.17 -60.19 -3.44
C MET A 1 13.07 -59.42 -4.17
N LEU A 2 12.38 -58.48 -3.49
CA LEU A 2 12.54 -56.99 -3.61
C LEU A 2 12.52 -56.49 -5.07
N ASN A 3 11.80 -55.45 -5.48
CA ASN A 3 10.83 -54.52 -4.86
C ASN A 3 10.13 -53.79 -6.03
N SER A 4 8.80 -53.77 -6.10
CA SER A 4 7.91 -52.64 -5.79
C SER A 4 7.98 -51.41 -6.73
N HIS A 5 7.00 -51.33 -7.65
CA HIS A 5 6.44 -50.07 -8.14
C HIS A 5 5.26 -49.67 -7.23
N ARG A 6 5.24 -48.42 -6.71
CA ARG A 6 4.08 -47.85 -6.00
C ARG A 6 3.58 -46.60 -6.72
N LEU A 7 2.42 -46.74 -7.37
CA LEU A 7 1.48 -45.67 -7.66
C LEU A 7 0.30 -45.87 -6.70
N CYS A 8 0.16 -44.98 -5.71
CA CYS A 8 -0.85 -45.12 -4.68
C CYS A 8 -2.26 -44.84 -5.21
N ARG A 9 -3.09 -45.87 -5.01
CA ARG A 9 -4.52 -46.00 -5.27
C ARG A 9 -5.39 -45.17 -4.32
N PRO A 10 -6.68 -44.98 -4.64
CA PRO A 10 -7.66 -44.37 -3.75
C PRO A 10 -8.19 -45.39 -2.73
N PHE A 11 -8.44 -44.95 -1.50
CA PHE A 11 -9.12 -45.74 -0.48
C PHE A 11 -10.63 -45.50 -0.50
N SER A 12 -11.40 -46.59 -0.44
CA SER A 12 -12.81 -46.60 -0.02
C SER A 12 -13.10 -47.90 0.74
N SER A 13 -13.69 -47.78 1.93
CA SER A 13 -14.63 -48.72 2.59
C SER A 13 -15.15 -48.03 3.87
N LEU A 14 -16.45 -47.65 3.96
CA LEU A 14 -17.57 -48.36 4.63
C LEU A 14 -17.49 -48.25 6.18
N ILE A 15 -18.49 -47.90 7.02
CA ILE A 15 -19.94 -47.57 7.04
C ILE A 15 -20.14 -46.77 8.35
N ASP A 16 -20.97 -45.71 8.40
CA ASP A 16 -22.18 -45.67 9.25
C ASP A 16 -23.04 -44.42 9.03
N GLN A 17 -24.35 -44.61 9.20
CA GLN A 17 -25.44 -43.71 8.90
C GLN A 17 -25.44 -42.46 9.80
N GLN A 18 -25.58 -41.27 9.21
CA GLN A 18 -26.44 -40.22 9.78
C GLN A 18 -26.82 -39.17 8.74
N LYS A 19 -28.14 -39.01 8.61
CA LYS A 19 -28.87 -38.06 7.77
C LYS A 19 -28.63 -36.62 8.24
N LYS A 20 -28.14 -35.73 7.36
CA LYS A 20 -28.38 -34.28 7.49
C LYS A 20 -28.22 -33.56 6.16
N ASP A 21 -29.33 -33.01 5.68
CA ASP A 21 -29.38 -32.14 4.52
C ASP A 21 -28.47 -30.92 4.71
N SER A 22 -27.62 -30.65 3.73
CA SER A 22 -27.10 -29.31 3.49
C SER A 22 -26.68 -29.19 2.01
N ASN A 23 -27.41 -28.35 1.29
CA ASN A 23 -27.13 -27.98 -0.10
C ASN A 23 -25.74 -27.36 -0.23
N LEU A 24 -24.75 -28.13 -0.70
CA LEU A 24 -23.46 -27.60 -1.12
C LEU A 24 -23.55 -27.18 -2.58
N VAL A 25 -23.85 -25.90 -2.78
CA VAL A 25 -23.75 -25.23 -4.08
C VAL A 25 -22.33 -25.42 -4.61
N LYS A 26 -22.19 -26.15 -5.73
CA LYS A 26 -20.95 -26.19 -6.52
C LYS A 26 -20.64 -24.77 -6.97
N PHE A 27 -19.64 -24.13 -6.35
CA PHE A 27 -19.03 -22.93 -6.92
C PHE A 27 -18.30 -23.33 -8.21
N LYS A 28 -18.99 -23.22 -9.34
CA LYS A 28 -18.35 -23.08 -10.65
C LYS A 28 -17.59 -21.77 -10.63
N ILE A 29 -16.26 -21.82 -10.66
CA ILE A 29 -15.45 -20.66 -11.06
C ILE A 29 -15.67 -20.49 -12.57
N PRO A 30 -16.36 -19.45 -13.06
CA PRO A 30 -16.49 -19.23 -14.49
C PRO A 30 -15.44 -18.19 -14.90
N GLY A 31 -14.45 -18.63 -15.68
CA GLY A 31 -13.58 -17.68 -16.36
C GLY A 31 -12.24 -18.27 -16.76
N LYS A 32 -12.12 -18.59 -18.04
CA LYS A 32 -10.83 -18.74 -18.74
C LYS A 32 -9.87 -17.64 -18.28
N LEU A 33 -8.73 -18.03 -17.70
CA LEU A 33 -7.52 -17.21 -17.63
C LEU A 33 -6.94 -17.08 -19.05
N GLY A 34 -7.74 -16.49 -19.95
CA GLY A 34 -7.25 -16.09 -21.26
C GLY A 34 -6.28 -14.95 -21.06
N GLY A 35 -5.01 -15.20 -21.40
CA GLY A 35 -4.01 -14.16 -21.55
C GLY A 35 -4.51 -13.15 -22.59
N ARG A 36 -5.20 -12.11 -22.13
CA ARG A 36 -5.54 -10.98 -22.97
C ARG A 36 -4.26 -10.17 -23.13
N ASN A 37 -3.85 -10.01 -24.38
CA ASN A 37 -2.87 -9.01 -24.77
C ASN A 37 -3.50 -7.65 -24.48
N LEU A 38 -3.35 -7.18 -23.24
CA LEU A 38 -3.89 -5.91 -22.76
C LEU A 38 -2.73 -4.93 -22.72
N ASN A 39 -2.81 -3.90 -23.55
CA ASN A 39 -2.01 -2.71 -23.33
C ASN A 39 -2.31 -2.23 -21.90
N PRO A 40 -1.29 -2.01 -21.05
CA PRO A 40 -1.50 -1.53 -19.69
C PRO A 40 -2.33 -0.26 -19.67
N ILE A 41 -3.22 -0.12 -18.68
CA ILE A 41 -3.98 1.10 -18.44
C ILE A 41 -2.96 2.23 -18.18
N PRO A 42 -3.09 3.40 -18.85
CA PRO A 42 -2.17 4.50 -18.63
C PRO A 42 -2.25 4.99 -17.18
N LEU A 43 -1.10 5.24 -16.57
CA LEU A 43 -1.05 5.76 -15.21
C LEU A 43 -1.72 7.13 -15.13
N PRO A 44 -2.54 7.39 -14.10
CA PRO A 44 -3.20 8.67 -13.93
C PRO A 44 -2.18 9.81 -13.87
N HIS A 45 -2.50 10.92 -14.53
CA HIS A 45 -1.71 12.15 -14.51
C HIS A 45 -2.44 13.18 -13.66
N ARG A 46 -2.39 13.02 -12.33
CA ARG A 46 -2.91 14.04 -11.41
C ARG A 46 -1.90 15.17 -11.26
N THR A 47 -2.30 16.37 -11.64
CA THR A 47 -1.63 17.60 -11.23
C THR A 47 -2.03 17.93 -9.80
N ILE A 48 -1.06 18.06 -8.91
CA ILE A 48 -1.29 18.62 -7.57
C ILE A 48 -1.17 20.13 -7.65
N LEU A 49 -1.98 20.83 -6.86
CA LEU A 49 -1.80 22.27 -6.69
C LEU A 49 -0.47 22.52 -5.99
N ASP A 50 0.39 23.32 -6.60
CA ASP A 50 1.62 23.76 -5.96
C ASP A 50 1.31 24.71 -4.79
N PRO A 51 2.11 24.65 -3.70
CA PRO A 51 1.96 25.56 -2.59
C PRO A 51 2.29 26.98 -3.07
N ARG A 52 1.49 27.96 -2.63
CA ARG A 52 1.66 29.38 -2.98
C ARG A 52 1.49 30.25 -1.73
N GLY A 53 2.10 31.45 -1.75
CA GLY A 53 2.05 32.39 -0.63
C GLY A 53 2.50 31.74 0.68
N GLN A 54 1.69 31.91 1.74
CA GLN A 54 2.00 31.43 3.08
C GLN A 54 2.27 29.91 3.15
N ASP A 55 1.61 29.11 2.31
CA ASP A 55 1.86 27.66 2.29
C ASP A 55 3.23 27.32 1.70
N LEU A 56 3.67 28.07 0.67
CA LEU A 56 5.00 27.90 0.08
C LEU A 56 6.09 28.31 1.06
N ASP A 57 5.91 29.46 1.71
CA ASP A 57 6.83 29.96 2.72
C ASP A 57 6.96 28.96 3.87
N TYR A 58 5.83 28.46 4.37
CA TYR A 58 5.81 27.43 5.41
C TYR A 58 6.58 26.17 5.00
N VAL A 59 6.29 25.62 3.81
CA VAL A 59 6.95 24.40 3.30
C VAL A 59 8.46 24.61 3.19
N ASN A 60 8.91 25.79 2.74
CA ASN A 60 10.32 26.11 2.61
C ASN A 60 11.02 26.29 3.96
N VAL A 61 10.39 26.97 4.90
CA VAL A 61 10.93 27.16 6.26
C VAL A 61 11.00 25.82 7.00
N ALA A 62 9.92 25.03 6.98
CA ALA A 62 9.88 23.71 7.59
C ALA A 62 10.95 22.78 6.98
N HIS A 63 11.11 22.79 5.65
CA HIS A 63 12.16 22.05 4.98
C HIS A 63 13.57 22.48 5.43
N SER A 64 13.81 23.79 5.56
CA SER A 64 15.08 24.30 6.07
C SER A 64 15.36 23.77 7.49
N HIS A 65 14.38 23.81 8.39
CA HIS A 65 14.55 23.26 9.73
C HIS A 65 14.81 21.75 9.73
N LEU A 66 14.12 21.00 8.89
CA LEU A 66 14.31 19.55 8.75
C LEU A 66 15.72 19.20 8.27
N VAL A 67 16.22 19.87 7.22
CA VAL A 67 17.56 19.61 6.67
C VAL A 67 18.68 19.92 7.69
N HIS A 68 18.45 20.88 8.59
CA HIS A 68 19.38 21.21 9.67
C HIS A 68 19.08 20.51 11.00
N SER A 69 18.12 19.57 11.02
CA SER A 69 17.68 18.85 12.23
C SER A 69 17.24 19.76 13.39
N ASP A 70 16.73 20.97 13.07
CA ASP A 70 16.25 21.97 14.02
C ASP A 70 14.82 21.65 14.51
N TRP A 71 14.62 20.49 15.13
CA TRP A 71 13.30 20.01 15.58
C TRP A 71 12.59 20.99 16.53
N ALA A 72 13.33 21.67 17.41
CA ALA A 72 12.77 22.69 18.31
C ALA A 72 12.18 23.91 17.57
N LYS A 73 12.67 24.23 16.37
CA LYS A 73 12.06 25.27 15.51
C LYS A 73 10.87 24.71 14.75
N LEU A 74 10.92 23.45 14.34
CA LEU A 74 9.79 22.77 13.72
C LEU A 74 8.59 22.64 14.67
N ASP A 75 8.83 22.38 15.96
CA ASP A 75 7.78 22.34 17.01
C ASP A 75 7.00 23.66 17.08
N LYS A 76 7.68 24.80 16.92
CA LYS A 76 7.02 26.11 16.87
C LYS A 76 6.12 26.29 15.65
N LEU A 77 6.33 25.52 14.59
CA LEU A 77 5.51 25.52 13.39
C LEU A 77 4.34 24.53 13.45
N ALA A 78 4.33 23.60 14.41
CA ALA A 78 3.33 22.54 14.52
C ALA A 78 1.87 23.04 14.56
N PRO A 79 1.51 24.14 15.27
CA PRO A 79 0.12 24.62 15.31
C PRO A 79 -0.46 25.01 13.94
N ASN A 80 0.41 25.34 12.98
CA ASN A 80 0.03 25.76 11.64
C ASN A 80 0.19 24.64 10.60
N LEU A 81 0.38 23.39 11.03
CA LEU A 81 0.39 22.25 10.11
C LEU A 81 -1.00 22.01 9.52
N THR A 82 -1.02 21.72 8.23
CA THR A 82 -2.22 21.28 7.52
C THR A 82 -1.89 20.02 6.72
N PRO A 83 -2.87 19.17 6.37
CA PRO A 83 -2.61 18.01 5.51
C PRO A 83 -1.96 18.39 4.18
N PHE A 84 -2.28 19.58 3.64
CA PHE A 84 -1.64 20.13 2.46
C PHE A 84 -0.15 20.39 2.68
N ARG A 85 0.21 21.08 3.77
CA ARG A 85 1.62 21.36 4.12
C ARG A 85 2.41 20.09 4.38
N VAL A 86 1.86 19.13 5.13
CA VAL A 86 2.53 17.84 5.41
C VAL A 86 2.82 17.10 4.11
N LYS A 87 1.83 17.01 3.21
CA LYS A 87 1.98 16.40 1.88
C LYS A 87 3.12 17.03 1.08
N HIS A 88 3.16 18.37 1.00
CA HIS A 88 4.18 19.09 0.24
C HIS A 88 5.57 19.04 0.88
N ILE A 89 5.67 19.04 2.21
CA ILE A 89 6.94 18.83 2.92
C ILE A 89 7.49 17.44 2.60
N LEU A 90 6.67 16.38 2.73
CA LEU A 90 7.08 15.01 2.39
C LEU A 90 7.55 14.90 0.94
N LEU A 91 6.83 15.47 -0.02
CA LEU A 91 7.24 15.48 -1.43
C LEU A 91 8.56 16.23 -1.63
N LYS A 92 8.85 17.27 -0.84
CA LYS A 92 10.10 18.03 -0.93
C LYS A 92 11.30 17.25 -0.38
N ILE A 93 11.12 16.51 0.71
CA ILE A 93 12.17 15.69 1.35
C ILE A 93 12.22 14.23 0.84
N GLN A 94 11.37 13.85 -0.13
CA GLN A 94 11.14 12.45 -0.54
C GLN A 94 12.38 11.65 -0.95
N LYS A 95 13.47 12.32 -1.33
CA LYS A 95 14.75 11.68 -1.70
C LYS A 95 15.51 11.15 -0.49
N ASP A 96 15.30 11.74 0.69
CA ASP A 96 15.86 11.28 1.95
C ASP A 96 14.79 10.50 2.72
N TYR A 97 14.87 9.17 2.68
CA TYR A 97 13.89 8.33 3.36
C TYR A 97 13.97 8.43 4.89
N VAL A 98 15.15 8.74 5.45
CA VAL A 98 15.35 8.84 6.90
C VAL A 98 14.61 10.07 7.39
N LEU A 99 14.93 11.23 6.80
CA LEU A 99 14.29 12.49 7.13
C LEU A 99 12.78 12.45 6.86
N SER A 100 12.36 11.79 5.77
CA SER A 100 10.94 11.58 5.46
C SER A 100 10.21 10.78 6.53
N LEU A 101 10.82 9.69 7.04
CA LEU A 101 10.23 8.85 8.06
C LEU A 101 10.23 9.53 9.44
N GLU A 102 11.28 10.26 9.78
CA GLU A 102 11.35 11.07 11.00
C GLU A 102 10.29 12.16 10.99
N PHE A 103 10.19 12.94 9.90
CA PHE A 103 9.15 13.95 9.76
C PHE A 103 7.76 13.33 9.81
N PHE A 104 7.55 12.20 9.12
CA PHE A 104 6.29 11.47 9.19
C PHE A 104 5.96 11.16 10.65
N ASN A 105 6.81 10.42 11.36
CA ASN A 105 6.56 10.06 12.77
C ASN A 105 6.36 11.27 13.68
N TRP A 106 7.11 12.35 13.48
CA TRP A 106 6.93 13.59 14.24
C TRP A 106 5.54 14.20 14.01
N VAL A 107 4.98 14.17 12.79
CA VAL A 107 3.59 14.60 12.57
C VAL A 107 2.58 13.75 13.34
N ASP A 108 2.85 12.44 13.51
CA ASP A 108 2.00 11.53 14.32
C ASP A 108 1.93 12.00 15.77
N THR A 109 3.06 12.49 16.32
CA THR A 109 3.13 12.98 17.70
C THR A 109 2.45 14.34 17.88
N GLN A 110 2.37 15.16 16.82
CA GLN A 110 1.70 16.46 16.88
C GLN A 110 0.19 16.33 16.70
N ASN A 111 -0.26 15.71 15.61
CA ASN A 111 -1.68 15.53 15.32
C ASN A 111 -1.89 14.41 14.28
N PRO A 112 -2.30 13.19 14.71
CA PRO A 112 -2.49 12.05 13.81
C PRO A 112 -3.63 12.26 12.79
N ASN A 113 -4.55 13.20 13.04
CA ASN A 113 -5.64 13.53 12.13
C ASN A 113 -5.16 14.24 10.85
N LEU A 114 -3.91 14.71 10.82
CA LEU A 114 -3.32 15.31 9.62
C LEU A 114 -2.99 14.28 8.53
N TYR A 115 -2.98 12.99 8.87
CA TYR A 115 -2.71 11.93 7.90
C TYR A 115 -3.91 11.60 7.03
N THR A 116 -3.84 12.10 5.80
CA THR A 116 -4.69 11.63 4.71
C THR A 116 -4.14 10.33 4.10
N LEU A 117 -4.98 9.65 3.30
CA LEU A 117 -4.50 8.53 2.48
C LEU A 117 -3.36 8.96 1.57
N ASP A 118 -3.39 10.16 1.00
CA ASP A 118 -2.32 10.65 0.12
C ASP A 118 -0.99 10.78 0.85
N THR A 119 -0.99 11.31 2.08
CA THR A 119 0.22 11.43 2.92
C THR A 119 0.80 10.06 3.23
N ARG A 120 -0.07 9.09 3.55
CA ARG A 120 0.29 7.69 3.78
C ARG A 120 0.82 7.00 2.52
N SER A 121 0.23 7.26 1.36
CA SER A 121 0.69 6.74 0.08
C SER A 121 2.09 7.27 -0.27
N ILE A 122 2.34 8.57 -0.06
CA ILE A 122 3.66 9.19 -0.31
C ILE A 122 4.75 8.53 0.54
N ILE A 123 4.55 8.36 1.85
CA ILE A 123 5.57 7.71 2.69
C ILE A 123 5.79 6.23 2.28
N LEU A 124 4.74 5.52 1.84
CA LEU A 124 4.88 4.17 1.31
C LEU A 124 5.73 4.13 0.03
N HIS A 125 5.53 5.08 -0.89
CA HIS A 125 6.37 5.22 -2.08
C HIS A 125 7.84 5.45 -1.70
N ILE A 126 8.11 6.38 -0.77
CA ILE A 126 9.47 6.71 -0.32
C ILE A 126 10.17 5.49 0.29
N LEU A 127 9.51 4.79 1.20
CA LEU A 127 10.09 3.64 1.89
C LEU A 127 10.32 2.45 0.95
N THR A 128 9.39 2.16 0.06
CA THR A 128 9.53 1.03 -0.86
C THR A 128 10.54 1.29 -1.97
N LYS A 129 10.66 2.55 -2.44
CA LYS A 129 11.72 2.98 -3.37
C LYS A 129 13.11 2.86 -2.75
N SER A 130 13.24 3.16 -1.46
CA SER A 130 14.48 2.99 -0.67
C SER A 130 14.67 1.58 -0.07
N SER A 131 13.85 0.61 -0.49
CA SER A 131 13.89 -0.79 -0.02
C SER A 131 13.71 -0.98 1.50
N LYS A 132 13.08 -0.02 2.19
CA LYS A 132 12.73 -0.09 3.63
C LYS A 132 11.39 -0.79 3.85
N PHE A 133 11.34 -2.05 3.45
CA PHE A 133 10.10 -2.85 3.46
C PHE A 133 9.52 -3.08 4.86
N LYS A 134 10.36 -3.29 5.89
CA LYS A 134 9.88 -3.47 7.27
C LYS A 134 9.11 -2.24 7.77
N SER A 135 9.61 -1.03 7.49
CA SER A 135 8.93 0.21 7.85
C SER A 135 7.64 0.39 7.04
N ALA A 136 7.68 0.11 5.74
CA ALA A 136 6.49 0.18 4.89
C ALA A 136 5.39 -0.80 5.36
N GLU A 137 5.77 -2.02 5.74
CA GLU A 137 4.87 -3.02 6.31
C GLU A 137 4.26 -2.54 7.64
N SER A 138 5.04 -1.93 8.53
CA SER A 138 4.51 -1.35 9.77
C SER A 138 3.45 -0.29 9.50
N ILE A 139 3.71 0.62 8.56
CA ILE A 139 2.75 1.66 8.15
C ILE A 139 1.50 1.03 7.51
N LEU A 140 1.66 0.10 6.58
CA LEU A 140 0.53 -0.59 5.95
C LEU A 140 -0.34 -1.31 6.99
N LYS A 141 0.26 -1.99 7.95
CA LYS A 141 -0.47 -2.67 9.02
C LYS A 141 -1.30 -1.67 9.83
N LYS A 142 -0.71 -0.56 10.28
CA LYS A 142 -1.43 0.52 10.99
C LYS A 142 -2.63 1.05 10.20
N ILE A 143 -2.46 1.25 8.88
CA ILE A 143 -3.54 1.70 8.00
C ILE A 143 -4.65 0.65 7.97
N LEU A 144 -4.31 -0.60 7.69
CA LEU A 144 -5.30 -1.67 7.47
C LEU A 144 -6.00 -2.14 8.75
N ASP A 145 -5.40 -1.92 9.91
CA ASP A 145 -6.00 -2.19 11.21
C ASP A 145 -7.11 -1.17 11.56
N SER A 146 -7.17 -0.02 10.87
CA SER A 146 -8.23 0.99 11.08
C SER A 146 -9.63 0.57 10.55
N GLY A 147 -9.76 -0.61 9.96
CA GLY A 147 -11.02 -1.37 9.90
C GLY A 147 -12.09 -0.99 8.86
N SER A 148 -11.87 -0.03 7.96
CA SER A 148 -12.91 0.33 6.97
C SER A 148 -12.95 -0.64 5.77
N ILE A 149 -14.15 -1.11 5.40
CA ILE A 149 -14.38 -2.07 4.30
C ILE A 149 -13.89 -1.53 2.94
N HIS A 150 -14.06 -0.23 2.69
CA HIS A 150 -13.64 0.41 1.43
C HIS A 150 -12.17 0.84 1.42
N LEU A 151 -11.47 0.70 2.55
CA LEU A 151 -10.09 1.15 2.69
C LEU A 151 -9.12 0.47 1.70
N PRO A 152 -9.22 -0.84 1.41
CA PRO A 152 -8.30 -1.49 0.48
C PRO A 152 -8.29 -0.87 -0.91
N SER A 153 -9.46 -0.72 -1.52
CA SER A 153 -9.60 -0.10 -2.84
C SER A 153 -9.16 1.36 -2.81
N LYS A 154 -9.58 2.14 -1.81
CA LYS A 154 -9.16 3.55 -1.67
C LYS A 154 -7.65 3.72 -1.48
N LEU A 155 -7.01 2.78 -0.78
CA LEU A 155 -5.56 2.80 -0.57
C LEU A 155 -4.82 2.50 -1.87
N PHE A 156 -5.22 1.47 -2.62
CA PHE A 156 -4.64 1.19 -3.93
C PHE A 156 -4.75 2.41 -4.85
N GLU A 157 -5.94 3.01 -4.93
CA GLU A 157 -6.18 4.20 -5.74
C GLU A 157 -5.33 5.39 -5.29
N SER A 158 -5.18 5.63 -3.98
CA SER A 158 -4.34 6.73 -3.49
C SER A 158 -2.85 6.52 -3.81
N ILE A 159 -2.35 5.28 -3.70
CA ILE A 159 -0.98 4.91 -4.11
C ILE A 159 -0.83 5.10 -5.63
N LEU A 160 -1.77 4.64 -6.42
CA LEU A 160 -1.74 4.81 -7.88
C LEU A 160 -1.74 6.30 -8.27
N ASN A 161 -2.58 7.11 -7.64
CA ASN A 161 -2.71 8.53 -7.93
C ASN A 161 -1.45 9.35 -7.54
N SER A 162 -0.67 8.88 -6.57
CA SER A 162 0.58 9.53 -6.15
C SER A 162 1.84 8.91 -6.76
N TYR A 163 1.69 7.86 -7.56
CA TYR A 163 2.78 7.09 -8.16
C TYR A 163 3.75 7.95 -8.98
N ARG A 164 3.23 8.78 -9.90
CA ARG A 164 4.06 9.66 -10.75
C ARG A 164 4.70 10.79 -9.96
N LEU A 165 3.97 11.36 -9.01
CA LEU A 165 4.43 12.48 -8.16
C LEU A 165 5.62 12.08 -7.30
N CYS A 166 5.67 10.81 -6.90
CA CYS A 166 6.75 10.26 -6.07
C CYS A 166 7.87 9.61 -6.88
N ASP A 167 7.84 9.70 -8.22
CA ASP A 167 8.74 8.97 -9.14
C ASP A 167 8.90 7.50 -8.69
N SER A 168 7.76 6.83 -8.49
CA SER A 168 7.73 5.60 -7.71
C SER A 168 8.14 4.35 -8.50
N SER A 169 8.22 3.24 -7.79
CA SER A 169 8.51 1.90 -8.29
C SER A 169 7.33 0.96 -8.03
N PRO A 170 7.09 -0.07 -8.87
CA PRO A 170 6.03 -1.04 -8.65
C PRO A 170 6.12 -1.80 -7.33
N ARG A 171 7.29 -1.78 -6.67
CA ARG A 171 7.56 -2.34 -5.34
C ARG A 171 6.55 -1.94 -4.27
N VAL A 172 5.95 -0.75 -4.39
CA VAL A 172 4.91 -0.29 -3.45
C VAL A 172 3.66 -1.20 -3.49
N PHE A 173 3.28 -1.66 -4.68
CA PHE A 173 2.14 -2.55 -4.87
C PHE A 173 2.50 -3.98 -4.47
N ASP A 174 3.74 -4.42 -4.70
CA ASP A 174 4.23 -5.70 -4.18
C ASP A 174 4.14 -5.75 -2.64
N SER A 175 4.52 -4.66 -1.96
CA SER A 175 4.39 -4.54 -0.51
C SER A 175 2.92 -4.58 -0.05
N LEU A 176 2.02 -3.91 -0.77
CA LEU A 176 0.58 -3.95 -0.48
C LEU A 176 0.00 -5.36 -0.65
N PHE A 177 0.32 -6.03 -1.76
CA PHE A 177 -0.08 -7.41 -2.04
C PHE A 177 0.42 -8.36 -0.94
N LYS A 178 1.71 -8.30 -0.61
CA LYS A 178 2.32 -9.12 0.44
C LYS A 178 1.69 -8.89 1.80
N MET A 179 1.35 -7.63 2.13
CA MET A 179 0.66 -7.33 3.38
C MET A 179 -0.72 -8.00 3.43
N TYR A 180 -1.53 -7.92 2.37
CA TYR A 180 -2.82 -8.62 2.35
C TYR A 180 -2.67 -10.14 2.47
N ALA A 181 -1.69 -10.72 1.79
CA ALA A 181 -1.38 -12.15 1.90
C ALA A 181 -1.00 -12.54 3.34
N HIS A 182 -0.11 -11.76 3.98
CA HIS A 182 0.31 -11.98 5.37
C HIS A 182 -0.86 -11.86 6.36
N MET A 183 -1.77 -10.91 6.15
CA MET A 183 -3.00 -10.75 6.94
C MET A 183 -4.10 -11.77 6.60
N ARG A 184 -3.83 -12.75 5.72
CA ARG A 184 -4.79 -13.75 5.22
C ARG A 184 -6.04 -13.12 4.55
N LYS A 185 -5.94 -11.89 4.05
CA LYS A 185 -7.00 -11.18 3.32
C LYS A 185 -6.95 -11.53 1.83
N LEU A 186 -7.26 -12.79 1.50
CA LEU A 186 -7.08 -13.36 0.15
C LEU A 186 -7.82 -12.60 -0.96
N ARG A 187 -9.05 -12.12 -0.69
CA ARG A 187 -9.82 -11.32 -1.67
C ARG A 187 -9.07 -10.04 -2.04
N ASN A 188 -8.65 -9.26 -1.04
CA ASN A 188 -7.90 -8.02 -1.26
C ASN A 188 -6.56 -8.25 -1.95
N ALA A 189 -5.87 -9.36 -1.63
CA ALA A 189 -4.62 -9.74 -2.31
C ALA A 189 -4.87 -10.04 -3.79
N LEU A 190 -5.91 -10.81 -4.11
CA LEU A 190 -6.29 -11.12 -5.50
C LEU A 190 -6.70 -9.85 -6.27
N ASP A 191 -7.51 -8.98 -5.65
CA ASP A 191 -7.92 -7.72 -6.25
C ASP A 191 -6.71 -6.83 -6.56
N THR A 192 -5.79 -6.69 -5.60
CA THR A 192 -4.53 -5.94 -5.78
C THR A 192 -3.71 -6.52 -6.92
N PHE A 193 -3.58 -7.86 -7.01
CA PHE A 193 -2.86 -8.53 -8.09
C PHE A 193 -3.50 -8.29 -9.47
N CYS A 194 -4.83 -8.35 -9.55
CA CYS A 194 -5.56 -8.03 -10.78
C CYS A 194 -5.31 -6.58 -11.20
N GLN A 195 -5.42 -5.61 -10.29
CA GLN A 195 -5.12 -4.21 -10.58
C GLN A 195 -3.66 -4.00 -11.00
N MET A 196 -2.70 -4.65 -10.33
CA MET A 196 -1.29 -4.61 -10.73
C MET A 196 -1.09 -5.08 -12.18
N LYS A 197 -1.78 -6.15 -12.59
CA LYS A 197 -1.73 -6.63 -13.98
C LYS A 197 -2.33 -5.62 -14.95
N ASP A 198 -3.47 -5.00 -14.60
CA ASP A 198 -4.13 -4.01 -15.45
C ASP A 198 -3.23 -2.78 -15.71
N TYR A 199 -2.42 -2.36 -14.73
CA TYR A 199 -1.45 -1.27 -14.87
C TYR A 199 -0.03 -1.71 -15.31
N GLY A 200 0.17 -2.99 -15.65
CA GLY A 200 1.46 -3.50 -16.10
C GLY A 200 2.56 -3.58 -15.02
N PHE A 201 2.16 -3.62 -13.75
CA PHE A 201 3.05 -3.73 -12.59
C PHE A 201 3.37 -5.17 -12.19
N SER A 202 2.54 -6.15 -12.57
CA SER A 202 2.81 -7.56 -12.29
C SER A 202 3.97 -8.07 -13.14
N ARG A 203 5.10 -8.40 -12.53
CA ARG A 203 6.13 -9.23 -13.15
C ARG A 203 5.89 -10.68 -12.69
N LEU A 204 5.44 -11.53 -13.62
CA LEU A 204 5.46 -12.99 -13.45
C LEU A 204 6.90 -13.49 -13.62
#